data_AF-A0A971GKC1-F1
#
_entry.id   AF-A0A971GKC1-F1
#
_cell.length_a   1.000
_cell.length_b   1.000
_cell.length_c   1.000
_cell.angle_alpha   90.00
_cell.angle_beta   90.00
_cell.angle_gamma   90.00
#
_symmetry.space_group_name_H-M   'P 1'
#
loop_
_entity.id
_entity.type
_entity.pdbx_description
1 polymer ?
#
loop_
_entity_poly.entity_id
_entity_poly.type
_entity_poly.pdbx_seq_one_letter_code
_entity_poly.pdbx_strand_id
1 'polypeptide(L)'
;MKYIKTITASALMIFLFQHGLSAQGKQTVIIDTPTAFTISRGTYKLSLLEYDNGGMEFKTFLGLHDILFLGVSFDVQNAIGKDTPHYNVPGVIARLKFTDGWEVFPIAIAAGYDSFYTGSEGREEDMTVTEEDDLNRVIYGPYFVFTGSIYLFDSEQYLSIGVRTPTQPEYKPDNTSYFTSLDIPLGEFFRFQFELERVFWNFR
;
A
#
# COMPACT_ATOMS: atom_id res chain seq x y z
N MET A 1 -33.62 -54.63 -3.04
CA MET A 1 -33.68 -53.25 -3.55
C MET A 1 -32.26 -52.77 -3.83
N LYS A 2 -31.98 -52.43 -5.09
CA LYS A 2 -30.69 -51.91 -5.57
C LYS A 2 -30.51 -50.47 -5.10
N TYR A 3 -29.42 -50.16 -4.40
CA TYR A 3 -28.96 -48.78 -4.25
C TYR A 3 -27.81 -48.55 -5.22
N ILE A 4 -28.08 -47.68 -6.20
CA ILE A 4 -27.16 -47.23 -7.24
C ILE A 4 -27.00 -45.72 -7.04
N LYS A 5 -25.74 -45.29 -6.98
CA LYS A 5 -25.19 -43.94 -7.25
C LYS A 5 -25.61 -42.84 -6.24
N THR A 6 -24.70 -42.00 -5.76
CA THR A 6 -23.99 -41.02 -6.61
C THR A 6 -22.73 -40.52 -5.89
N ILE A 7 -21.58 -40.66 -6.53
CA ILE A 7 -20.33 -39.98 -6.15
C ILE A 7 -20.40 -38.60 -6.78
N THR A 8 -20.48 -37.55 -5.97
CA THR A 8 -20.33 -36.16 -6.40
C THR A 8 -18.85 -35.87 -6.61
N ALA A 9 -18.39 -36.00 -7.85
CA ALA A 9 -17.11 -35.48 -8.28
C ALA A 9 -17.28 -33.97 -8.54
N SER A 10 -16.80 -33.14 -7.61
CA SER A 10 -16.64 -31.71 -7.84
C SER A 10 -15.50 -31.49 -8.82
N ALA A 11 -15.83 -31.23 -10.08
CA ALA A 11 -14.88 -30.88 -11.12
C ALA A 11 -14.36 -29.44 -10.88
N LEU A 12 -13.12 -29.34 -10.41
CA LEU A 12 -12.36 -28.10 -10.44
C LEU A 12 -11.96 -27.84 -11.90
N MET A 13 -12.72 -26.99 -12.59
CA MET A 13 -12.37 -26.52 -13.94
C MET A 13 -11.15 -25.59 -13.83
N ILE A 14 -9.97 -26.11 -14.18
CA ILE A 14 -8.80 -25.30 -14.45
C ILE A 14 -8.96 -24.76 -15.87
N PHE A 15 -9.27 -23.47 -15.99
CA PHE A 15 -9.25 -22.78 -17.27
C PHE A 15 -7.80 -22.65 -17.75
N LEU A 16 -7.42 -23.46 -18.73
CA LEU A 16 -6.18 -23.28 -19.49
C LEU A 16 -6.41 -22.18 -20.54
N PHE A 17 -6.25 -20.92 -20.15
CA PHE A 17 -6.09 -19.84 -21.13
C PHE A 17 -4.70 -19.95 -21.77
N GLN A 18 -4.56 -19.63 -23.07
CA GLN A 18 -3.27 -19.32 -23.66
C GLN A 18 -2.93 -17.89 -23.25
N HIS A 19 -1.93 -17.74 -22.38
CA HIS A 19 -1.52 -16.44 -21.84
C HIS A 19 -0.45 -15.87 -22.77
N GLY A 20 -0.69 -14.67 -23.29
CA GLY A 20 0.33 -13.92 -24.01
C GLY A 20 1.06 -13.07 -23.00
N LEU A 21 2.29 -13.48 -22.62
CA LEU A 21 3.17 -12.84 -21.63
C LEU A 21 3.03 -11.31 -21.63
N SER A 22 2.16 -10.80 -20.76
CA SER A 22 2.05 -9.38 -20.48
C SER A 22 2.75 -9.10 -19.16
N ALA A 23 3.78 -8.25 -19.20
CA ALA A 23 4.47 -7.83 -17.99
C ALA A 23 3.49 -7.08 -17.09
N GLN A 24 3.33 -7.59 -15.88
CA GLN A 24 2.44 -7.01 -14.88
C GLN A 24 2.97 -5.62 -14.47
N GLY A 25 2.10 -4.61 -14.42
CA GLY A 25 2.51 -3.20 -14.23
C GLY A 25 3.22 -2.93 -12.90
N LYS A 26 4.02 -1.85 -12.87
CA LYS A 26 4.71 -1.35 -11.68
C LYS A 26 3.70 -0.85 -10.65
N GLN A 27 3.84 -1.27 -9.39
CA GLN A 27 2.94 -0.84 -8.31
C GLN A 27 3.42 0.46 -7.68
N THR A 28 2.49 1.39 -7.42
CA THR A 28 2.77 2.64 -6.71
C THR A 28 2.82 2.48 -5.18
N VAL A 29 2.15 1.46 -4.67
CA VAL A 29 2.06 1.08 -3.26
C VAL A 29 2.00 -0.43 -3.25
N ILE A 30 2.68 -1.07 -2.29
CA ILE A 30 2.63 -2.52 -2.14
C ILE A 30 1.44 -2.91 -1.27
N ILE A 31 1.50 -2.69 0.05
CA ILE A 31 0.36 -2.80 0.96
C ILE A 31 0.07 -1.41 1.54
N ASP A 32 0.95 -0.91 2.41
CA ASP A 32 0.94 0.46 2.94
C ASP A 32 2.26 1.20 2.66
N THR A 33 3.30 0.48 2.21
CA THR A 33 4.59 1.07 1.86
C THR A 33 4.59 1.64 0.45
N PRO A 34 5.07 2.89 0.30
CA PRO A 34 5.18 3.51 -1.01
C PRO A 34 6.36 2.92 -1.80
N THR A 35 6.24 2.95 -3.13
CA THR A 35 7.35 2.71 -4.05
C THR A 35 7.76 4.03 -4.73
N ALA A 36 8.90 4.02 -5.43
CA ALA A 36 9.33 5.18 -6.22
C ALA A 36 8.54 5.36 -7.54
N PHE A 37 7.68 4.40 -7.91
CA PHE A 37 6.94 4.45 -9.16
C PHE A 37 5.76 5.41 -9.11
N THR A 38 5.43 5.96 -10.27
CA THR A 38 4.33 6.90 -10.51
C THR A 38 3.34 6.33 -11.50
N ILE A 39 2.18 6.98 -11.61
CA ILE A 39 1.19 6.72 -12.65
C ILE A 39 1.35 7.72 -13.80
N SER A 40 1.05 7.29 -15.03
CA SER A 40 1.17 8.13 -16.22
C SER A 40 0.18 9.29 -16.19
N ARG A 41 0.51 10.38 -16.91
CA ARG A 41 -0.37 11.54 -17.04
C ARG A 41 -1.77 11.16 -17.53
N GLY A 42 -2.80 11.68 -16.86
CA GLY A 42 -4.21 11.42 -17.16
C GLY A 42 -4.73 10.07 -16.66
N THR A 43 -3.89 9.29 -15.97
CA THR A 43 -4.31 8.04 -15.34
C THR A 43 -5.01 8.33 -14.02
N TYR A 44 -6.14 7.67 -13.83
CA TYR A 44 -6.86 7.65 -12.55
C TYR A 44 -6.67 6.26 -11.91
N LYS A 45 -6.29 6.23 -10.65
CA LYS A 45 -6.22 5.00 -9.85
C LYS A 45 -7.12 5.14 -8.64
N LEU A 46 -7.86 4.08 -8.33
CA LEU A 46 -8.65 3.95 -7.12
C LEU A 46 -8.06 2.80 -6.32
N SER A 47 -7.97 2.96 -5.00
CA SER A 47 -7.52 1.94 -4.07
C SER A 47 -8.49 1.86 -2.91
N LEU A 48 -8.85 0.64 -2.54
CA LEU A 48 -9.64 0.35 -1.36
C LEU A 48 -8.84 -0.66 -0.53
N LEU A 49 -8.58 -0.31 0.72
CA LEU A 49 -7.89 -1.15 1.69
C LEU A 49 -8.80 -1.36 2.89
N GLU A 50 -9.05 -2.63 3.22
CA GLU A 50 -9.76 -3.01 4.44
C GLU A 50 -8.74 -3.44 5.49
N TYR A 51 -8.98 -3.09 6.75
CA TYR A 51 -8.06 -3.36 7.85
C TYR A 51 -8.79 -3.71 9.14
N ASP A 52 -8.02 -3.98 10.19
CA ASP A 52 -8.50 -4.47 11.48
C ASP A 52 -9.67 -3.65 12.06
N ASN A 53 -10.52 -4.34 12.84
CA ASN A 53 -11.75 -3.78 13.42
C ASN A 53 -12.76 -3.25 12.38
N GLY A 54 -12.66 -3.70 11.13
CA GLY A 54 -13.60 -3.33 10.07
C GLY A 54 -13.41 -1.91 9.56
N GLY A 55 -12.19 -1.38 9.66
CA GLY A 55 -11.82 -0.13 9.04
C GLY A 55 -11.64 -0.26 7.53
N MET A 56 -11.90 0.84 6.83
CA MET A 56 -11.79 0.95 5.38
C MET A 56 -11.11 2.26 5.00
N GLU A 57 -10.08 2.16 4.16
CA GLU A 57 -9.40 3.30 3.57
C GLU A 57 -9.64 3.33 2.06
N PHE A 58 -10.13 4.46 1.56
CA PHE A 58 -10.34 4.72 0.15
C PHE A 58 -9.40 5.81 -0.33
N LYS A 59 -8.53 5.48 -1.29
CA LYS A 59 -7.58 6.42 -1.91
C LYS A 59 -7.91 6.61 -3.39
N THR A 60 -7.83 7.86 -3.84
CA THR A 60 -7.92 8.19 -5.26
C THR A 60 -6.66 8.92 -5.69
N PHE A 61 -6.18 8.62 -6.89
CA PHE A 61 -4.97 9.21 -7.45
C PHE A 61 -5.22 9.70 -8.87
N LEU A 62 -4.61 10.84 -9.18
CA LEU A 62 -4.59 11.45 -10.51
C LEU A 62 -3.14 11.72 -10.92
N GLY A 63 -2.71 11.06 -12.00
CA GLY A 63 -1.43 11.34 -12.64
C GLY A 63 -1.47 12.70 -13.34
N LEU A 64 -0.84 13.71 -12.75
CA LEU A 64 -0.70 15.01 -13.39
C LEU A 64 0.44 15.02 -14.43
N HIS A 65 1.47 14.22 -14.16
CA HIS A 65 2.61 14.01 -15.03
C HIS A 65 3.21 12.62 -14.77
N ASP A 66 4.01 12.10 -15.69
CA ASP A 66 4.74 10.83 -15.49
C ASP A 66 5.74 10.87 -14.32
N ILE A 67 5.99 12.05 -13.74
CA ILE A 67 6.83 12.23 -12.54
C ILE A 67 6.03 12.65 -11.30
N LEU A 68 4.75 12.99 -11.45
CA LEU A 68 3.95 13.60 -10.38
C LEU A 68 2.51 13.08 -10.42
N PHE A 69 2.06 12.55 -9.29
CA PHE A 69 0.63 12.36 -9.05
C PHE A 69 0.21 13.05 -7.76
N LEU A 70 -1.06 13.43 -7.72
CA LEU A 70 -1.76 13.86 -6.51
C LEU A 70 -2.85 12.84 -6.18
N GLY A 71 -3.27 12.82 -4.94
CA GLY A 71 -4.36 11.98 -4.47
C GLY A 71 -5.02 12.53 -3.22
N VAL A 72 -6.14 11.90 -2.88
CA VAL A 72 -6.86 12.14 -1.63
C VAL A 72 -7.21 10.81 -1.00
N SER A 73 -7.16 10.73 0.33
CA SER A 73 -7.55 9.56 1.11
C SER A 73 -8.72 9.86 2.02
N PHE A 74 -9.62 8.90 2.15
CA PHE A 74 -10.74 8.91 3.07
C PHE A 74 -10.67 7.64 3.90
N ASP A 75 -10.66 7.80 5.23
CA ASP A 75 -10.54 6.67 6.15
C ASP A 75 -11.75 6.63 7.10
N VAL A 76 -12.41 5.49 7.14
CA VAL A 76 -13.57 5.23 7.98
C VAL A 76 -13.32 3.98 8.80
N GLN A 77 -13.33 4.14 10.12
CA GLN A 77 -13.15 3.04 11.06
C GLN A 77 -14.48 2.41 11.41
N ASN A 78 -14.45 1.13 11.80
CA ASN A 78 -15.64 0.36 12.13
C ASN A 78 -16.73 0.51 11.06
N ALA A 79 -16.31 0.70 9.80
CA ALA A 79 -17.20 0.82 8.66
C ALA A 79 -17.96 -0.49 8.45
N ILE A 80 -17.30 -1.61 8.76
CA ILE A 80 -17.87 -2.96 8.71
C ILE A 80 -17.83 -3.57 10.12
N GLY A 81 -18.95 -3.60 10.82
CA GLY A 81 -18.97 -4.18 12.16
C GLY A 81 -20.23 -3.87 12.95
N LYS A 82 -20.15 -4.07 14.26
CA LYS A 82 -21.22 -3.73 15.22
C LYS A 82 -21.01 -2.38 15.88
N ASP A 83 -19.78 -1.89 15.88
CA ASP A 83 -19.40 -0.63 16.49
C ASP A 83 -19.80 0.55 15.61
N THR A 84 -19.88 1.74 16.21
CA THR A 84 -20.24 2.96 15.47
C THR A 84 -19.13 3.33 14.48
N PRO A 85 -19.46 3.66 13.21
CA PRO A 85 -18.46 4.16 12.26
C PRO A 85 -17.88 5.50 12.71
N HIS A 86 -16.56 5.65 12.60
CA HIS A 86 -15.85 6.89 12.89
C HIS A 86 -15.12 7.40 11.64
N TYR A 87 -15.39 8.64 11.26
CA TYR A 87 -14.79 9.27 10.09
C TYR A 87 -13.55 10.05 10.50
N ASN A 88 -12.45 9.87 9.75
CA ASN A 88 -11.25 10.68 9.94
C ASN A 88 -11.21 11.84 8.94
N VAL A 89 -10.41 12.85 9.27
CA VAL A 89 -10.11 13.95 8.33
C VAL A 89 -9.55 13.38 7.03
N PRO A 90 -10.05 13.82 5.85
CA PRO A 90 -9.50 13.41 4.58
C PRO A 90 -8.02 13.79 4.44
N GLY A 91 -7.22 12.85 3.95
CA GLY A 91 -5.82 13.04 3.68
C GLY A 91 -5.55 13.56 2.28
N VAL A 92 -4.39 14.20 2.12
CA VAL A 92 -3.84 14.54 0.81
C VAL A 92 -2.62 13.66 0.54
N ILE A 93 -2.47 13.27 -0.72
CA ILE A 93 -1.36 12.45 -1.18
C ILE A 93 -0.67 13.20 -2.31
N ALA A 94 0.66 13.22 -2.28
CA ALA A 94 1.45 13.73 -3.39
C ALA A 94 2.73 12.89 -3.52
N ARG A 95 3.15 12.60 -4.75
CA ARG A 95 4.44 11.97 -5.00
C ARG A 95 5.16 12.64 -6.15
N LEU A 96 6.41 12.98 -5.93
CA LEU A 96 7.34 13.46 -6.94
C LEU A 96 8.45 12.43 -7.14
N LYS A 97 8.57 11.92 -8.35
CA LYS A 97 9.64 11.03 -8.78
C LYS A 97 10.80 11.85 -9.33
N PHE A 98 12.01 11.55 -8.87
CA PHE A 98 13.24 12.21 -9.31
C PHE A 98 13.92 11.47 -10.46
N THR A 99 13.88 10.14 -10.45
CA THR A 99 14.46 9.29 -11.50
C THR A 99 13.76 7.94 -11.54
N ASP A 100 13.68 7.34 -12.73
CA ASP A 100 13.26 5.94 -12.94
C ASP A 100 14.44 4.95 -12.88
N GLY A 101 15.65 5.45 -12.65
CA GLY A 101 16.89 4.72 -12.85
C GLY A 101 17.32 4.69 -14.32
N TRP A 102 18.58 4.33 -14.56
CA TRP A 102 19.15 4.10 -15.88
C TRP A 102 20.03 2.84 -15.86
N GLU A 103 20.57 2.40 -16.99
CA GLU A 103 21.27 1.10 -17.10
C GLU A 103 22.35 0.86 -16.02
N VAL A 104 23.17 1.88 -15.72
CA VAL A 104 24.24 1.79 -14.73
C VAL A 104 23.73 1.97 -13.28
N PHE A 105 22.57 2.60 -13.12
CA PHE A 105 21.96 2.85 -11.81
C PHE A 105 20.46 2.59 -11.89
N PRO A 106 20.02 1.31 -11.86
CA PRO A 106 18.63 0.90 -12.07
C PRO A 106 17.80 1.08 -10.78
N ILE A 107 17.94 2.24 -10.13
CA ILE A 107 17.24 2.58 -8.90
C ILE A 107 16.40 3.82 -9.15
N ALA A 108 15.09 3.65 -9.04
CA ALA A 108 14.13 4.74 -9.04
C ALA A 108 14.11 5.42 -7.66
N ILE A 109 13.92 6.74 -7.64
CA ILE A 109 13.92 7.54 -6.41
C ILE A 109 12.70 8.46 -6.44
N ALA A 110 11.96 8.53 -5.34
CA ALA A 110 10.86 9.46 -5.16
C ALA A 110 10.78 9.99 -3.73
N ALA A 111 10.15 11.16 -3.60
CA ALA A 111 9.65 11.68 -2.34
C ALA A 111 8.13 11.85 -2.45
N GLY A 112 7.45 11.79 -1.32
CA GLY A 112 6.04 12.11 -1.29
C GLY A 112 5.54 12.44 0.09
N TYR A 113 4.25 12.69 0.15
CA TYR A 113 3.45 12.82 1.36
C TYR A 113 2.28 11.85 1.20
N ASP A 114 2.04 11.00 2.19
CA ASP A 114 0.95 10.02 2.17
C ASP A 114 0.34 9.88 3.57
N SER A 115 -0.89 9.38 3.61
CA SER A 115 -1.45 8.66 4.76
C SER A 115 -0.70 7.37 4.89
N PHE A 116 -0.14 7.14 6.06
CA PHE A 116 0.46 5.87 6.37
C PHE A 116 0.08 5.43 7.78
N TYR A 117 -0.01 4.12 7.98
CA TYR A 117 -0.67 3.45 9.11
C TYR A 117 -2.19 3.32 8.99
N THR A 118 -2.59 2.08 8.75
CA THR A 118 -3.97 1.66 8.57
C THR A 118 -4.24 0.47 9.49
N GLY A 119 -4.89 0.68 10.64
CA GLY A 119 -5.05 -0.34 11.69
C GLY A 119 -5.07 0.21 13.12
N SER A 120 -5.23 -0.66 14.12
CA SER A 120 -5.23 -0.29 15.55
C SER A 120 -3.86 0.16 16.07
N GLU A 121 -2.76 -0.35 15.51
CA GLU A 121 -1.38 0.01 15.89
C GLU A 121 -0.88 1.30 15.23
N GLY A 122 -1.67 1.84 14.30
CA GLY A 122 -1.38 3.04 13.53
C GLY A 122 -1.75 4.36 14.20
N ARG A 123 -2.17 4.30 15.46
CA ARG A 123 -2.97 5.34 16.09
C ARG A 123 -2.22 5.92 17.27
N GLU A 124 -2.38 7.21 17.46
CA GLU A 124 -2.08 7.80 18.76
C GLU A 124 -3.26 7.50 19.69
N GLU A 125 -3.19 6.38 20.42
CA GLU A 125 -4.02 6.13 21.59
C GLU A 125 -3.51 6.94 22.79
N ASP A 126 -3.34 8.27 22.64
CA ASP A 126 -3.15 9.07 23.84
C ASP A 126 -4.52 9.37 24.45
N MET A 127 -4.86 8.63 25.52
CA MET A 127 -6.11 8.76 26.29
C MET A 127 -6.28 10.14 26.98
N THR A 128 -5.39 11.09 26.73
CA THR A 128 -5.45 12.47 27.27
C THR A 128 -5.82 13.52 26.24
N VAL A 129 -6.22 13.11 25.03
CA VAL A 129 -6.66 14.04 23.98
C VAL A 129 -8.09 14.49 24.27
N THR A 130 -8.22 15.75 24.69
CA THR A 130 -9.47 16.47 24.95
C THR A 130 -10.42 16.41 23.75
N GLU A 131 -11.74 16.43 24.00
CA GLU A 131 -12.86 16.27 23.05
C GLU A 131 -12.82 17.14 21.76
N GLU A 132 -11.89 18.09 21.63
CA GLU A 132 -11.70 18.94 20.45
C GLU A 132 -10.79 18.33 19.37
N ASP A 133 -9.97 17.33 19.68
CA ASP A 133 -8.91 16.79 18.80
C ASP A 133 -9.23 15.35 18.32
N ASP A 134 -10.51 15.00 18.42
CA ASP A 134 -11.08 13.69 18.13
C ASP A 134 -11.22 13.37 16.62
N LEU A 135 -10.92 14.36 15.76
CA LEU A 135 -11.19 14.32 14.32
C LEU A 135 -10.06 13.69 13.50
N ASN A 136 -8.82 13.72 13.98
CA ASN A 136 -7.68 13.26 13.18
C ASN A 136 -6.81 12.26 13.93
N ARG A 137 -7.10 10.97 13.77
CA ARG A 137 -6.33 9.87 14.37
C ARG A 137 -5.46 9.12 13.36
N VAL A 138 -5.45 9.58 12.11
CA VAL A 138 -4.69 8.97 11.01
C VAL A 138 -3.36 9.69 10.89
N ILE A 139 -2.30 8.89 10.76
CA ILE A 139 -0.95 9.42 10.64
C ILE A 139 -0.67 9.79 9.19
N TYR A 140 -0.15 11.00 8.98
CA TYR A 140 0.30 11.47 7.68
C TYR A 140 1.71 12.00 7.77
N GLY A 141 2.45 11.92 6.67
CA GLY A 141 3.72 12.60 6.61
C GLY A 141 4.55 12.40 5.35
N PRO A 142 5.68 13.12 5.28
CA PRO A 142 6.62 12.97 4.20
C PRO A 142 7.34 11.63 4.26
N TYR A 143 7.68 11.10 3.09
CA TYR A 143 8.54 9.95 2.92
C TYR A 143 9.52 10.14 1.77
N PHE A 144 10.57 9.34 1.82
CA PHE A 144 11.57 9.21 0.78
C PHE A 144 11.82 7.74 0.50
N VAL A 145 11.84 7.36 -0.78
CA VAL A 145 11.88 5.96 -1.18
C VAL A 145 12.82 5.74 -2.37
N PHE A 146 13.55 4.63 -2.28
CA PHE A 146 14.32 4.03 -3.35
C PHE A 146 13.62 2.75 -3.79
N THR A 147 13.56 2.49 -5.09
CA THR A 147 13.03 1.23 -5.62
C THR A 147 13.95 0.72 -6.70
N GLY A 148 14.61 -0.40 -6.43
CA GLY A 148 15.43 -1.11 -7.40
C GLY A 148 14.64 -2.25 -8.03
N SER A 149 15.06 -2.66 -9.22
CA SER A 149 14.56 -3.88 -9.84
C SER A 149 15.60 -4.99 -9.88
N ILE A 150 15.12 -6.22 -9.71
CA ILE A 150 15.90 -7.45 -9.79
C ILE A 150 15.19 -8.35 -10.78
N TYR A 151 15.89 -8.80 -11.81
CA TYR A 151 15.33 -9.73 -12.77
C TYR A 151 15.55 -11.18 -12.32
N LEU A 152 14.48 -11.89 -11.98
CA LEU A 152 14.54 -13.27 -11.51
C LEU A 152 13.26 -14.01 -11.92
N PHE A 153 13.40 -15.27 -12.35
CA PHE A 153 12.32 -16.11 -12.90
C PHE A 153 11.65 -15.53 -14.16
N ASP A 154 12.46 -14.97 -15.07
CA ASP A 154 11.97 -14.35 -16.31
C ASP A 154 11.02 -13.16 -16.08
N SER A 155 11.08 -12.57 -14.87
CA SER A 155 10.20 -11.51 -14.40
C SER A 155 11.01 -10.44 -13.66
N GLU A 156 10.60 -9.18 -13.82
CA GLU A 156 11.17 -8.06 -13.08
C GLU A 156 10.49 -7.97 -11.70
N GLN A 157 11.27 -8.13 -10.65
CA GLN A 157 10.85 -8.02 -9.26
C GLN A 157 11.31 -6.66 -8.73
N TYR A 158 10.56 -6.09 -7.79
CA TYR A 158 10.85 -4.77 -7.26
C TYR A 158 11.11 -4.83 -5.77
N LEU A 159 12.24 -4.24 -5.35
CA LEU A 159 12.60 -4.06 -3.96
C LEU A 159 12.57 -2.57 -3.65
N SER A 160 11.75 -2.19 -2.68
CA SER A 160 11.67 -0.83 -2.18
C SER A 160 12.27 -0.72 -0.78
N ILE A 161 12.95 0.38 -0.53
CA ILE A 161 13.45 0.76 0.79
C ILE A 161 13.25 2.26 0.99
N GLY A 162 12.87 2.67 2.19
CA GLY A 162 12.63 4.08 2.43
C GLY A 162 12.48 4.43 3.90
N VAL A 163 12.24 5.72 4.11
CA VAL A 163 11.99 6.33 5.42
C VAL A 163 10.76 7.21 5.33
N ARG A 164 9.94 7.22 6.38
CA ARG A 164 8.80 8.13 6.51
C ARG A 164 8.69 8.68 7.93
N THR A 165 8.29 9.94 8.06
CA THR A 165 8.22 10.65 9.34
C THR A 165 6.81 11.16 9.57
N PRO A 166 6.16 10.82 10.68
CA PRO A 166 4.80 11.29 10.96
C PRO A 166 4.81 12.78 11.33
N THR A 167 3.95 13.54 10.66
CA THR A 167 3.80 14.99 10.86
C THR A 167 2.40 15.42 11.28
N GLN A 168 1.39 14.58 11.06
CA GLN A 168 0.03 14.80 11.53
C GLN A 168 -0.50 13.50 12.14
N PRO A 169 -1.41 13.56 13.13
CA PRO A 169 -2.01 14.77 13.72
C PRO A 169 -1.03 15.62 14.55
N GLU A 170 -0.10 14.98 15.25
CA GLU A 170 0.98 15.63 15.99
C GLU A 170 2.35 15.26 15.38
N TYR A 171 3.27 16.21 15.33
CA TYR A 171 4.63 15.95 14.81
C TYR A 171 5.45 15.18 15.86
N LYS A 172 5.67 13.88 15.60
CA LYS A 172 6.49 13.00 16.46
C LYS A 172 7.67 12.44 15.68
N PRO A 173 8.79 13.17 15.57
CA PRO A 173 9.95 12.73 14.79
C PRO A 173 10.54 11.41 15.28
N ASP A 174 10.42 11.12 16.58
CA ASP A 174 10.87 9.87 17.19
C ASP A 174 10.13 8.64 16.64
N ASN A 175 8.96 8.84 16.04
CA ASN A 175 8.15 7.80 15.38
C ASN A 175 8.51 7.63 13.89
N THR A 176 9.61 8.24 13.42
CA THR A 176 10.16 8.02 12.08
C THR A 176 10.46 6.54 11.89
N SER A 177 9.98 5.98 10.79
CA SER A 177 10.12 4.56 10.49
C SER A 177 10.89 4.34 9.20
N TYR A 178 11.70 3.28 9.22
CA TYR A 178 12.24 2.68 8.00
C TYR A 178 11.31 1.56 7.55
N PHE A 179 11.18 1.43 6.24
CA PHE A 179 10.40 0.37 5.64
C PHE A 179 11.15 -0.28 4.49
N THR A 180 10.79 -1.53 4.24
CA THR A 180 11.19 -2.27 3.05
C THR A 180 10.02 -3.06 2.52
N SER A 181 9.92 -3.20 1.21
CA SER A 181 8.93 -4.04 0.58
C SER A 181 9.47 -4.73 -0.65
N LEU A 182 8.91 -5.91 -0.91
CA LEU A 182 9.27 -6.78 -2.03
C LEU A 182 8.01 -7.09 -2.82
N ASP A 183 8.13 -6.99 -4.13
CA ASP A 183 7.06 -7.17 -5.08
C ASP A 183 7.52 -8.12 -6.18
N ILE A 184 6.91 -9.30 -6.23
CA ILE A 184 7.24 -10.38 -7.16
C ILE A 184 6.00 -10.67 -8.02
N PRO A 185 5.98 -10.23 -9.28
CA PRO A 185 4.96 -10.65 -10.24
C PRO A 185 5.15 -12.13 -10.58
N LEU A 186 4.16 -12.96 -10.27
CA LEU A 186 4.12 -14.40 -10.55
C LEU A 186 3.18 -14.67 -11.74
N GLY A 187 3.70 -14.48 -12.94
CA GLY A 187 2.92 -14.55 -14.18
C GLY A 187 2.00 -13.34 -14.35
N GLU A 188 0.86 -13.51 -15.02
CA GLU A 188 -0.04 -12.40 -15.38
C GLU A 188 -1.03 -12.04 -14.29
N PHE A 189 -1.41 -13.00 -13.43
CA PHE A 189 -2.53 -12.86 -12.51
C PHE A 189 -2.12 -12.76 -11.03
N PHE A 190 -1.00 -13.38 -10.68
CA PHE A 190 -0.59 -13.47 -9.29
C PHE A 190 0.58 -12.53 -9.02
N ARG A 191 0.58 -11.95 -7.83
CA ARG A 191 1.68 -11.13 -7.32
C ARG A 191 1.88 -11.50 -5.87
N PHE A 192 3.13 -11.79 -5.53
CA PHE A 192 3.52 -11.92 -4.15
C PHE A 192 4.04 -10.57 -3.68
N GLN A 193 3.44 -10.06 -2.63
CA GLN A 193 3.78 -8.78 -2.02
C GLN A 193 4.18 -9.03 -0.58
N PHE A 194 5.29 -8.43 -0.17
CA PHE A 194 5.80 -8.48 1.18
C PHE A 194 6.19 -7.09 1.63
N GLU A 195 5.91 -6.78 2.89
CA GLU A 195 6.17 -5.48 3.49
C GLU A 195 6.68 -5.68 4.91
N LEU A 196 7.67 -4.88 5.29
CA LEU A 196 8.24 -4.87 6.61
C LEU A 196 8.56 -3.44 7.01
N GLU A 197 7.99 -3.02 8.13
CA GLU A 197 8.12 -1.68 8.67
C GLU A 197 8.06 -1.71 10.20
N ARG A 198 8.68 -0.73 10.87
CA ARG A 198 8.68 -0.58 12.33
C ARG A 198 9.06 -1.88 13.07
N VAL A 199 10.20 -2.47 12.71
CA VAL A 199 10.73 -3.62 13.44
C VAL A 199 11.40 -3.17 14.74
N PHE A 200 10.74 -3.43 15.87
CA PHE A 200 11.29 -3.18 17.19
C PHE A 200 12.19 -4.35 17.62
N TRP A 201 13.50 -4.11 17.70
CA TRP A 201 14.43 -5.11 18.22
C TRP A 201 14.69 -4.86 19.71
N ASN A 202 14.14 -5.74 20.56
CA ASN A 202 14.45 -5.74 21.99
C ASN A 202 15.58 -6.74 22.27
N PHE A 203 16.83 -6.27 22.16
CA PHE A 203 17.99 -7.04 22.61
C PHE A 203 18.17 -6.80 24.11
N ARG A 204 17.47 -7.60 24.93
CA ARG A 204 17.77 -7.71 26.36
C ARG A 204 19.08 -8.45 26.60
#